data_AF-A0A7C0UKZ0-F1
#
_entry.id   AF-A0A7C0UKZ0-F1
#
_cell.length_a   1.000
_cell.length_b   1.000
_cell.length_c   1.000
_cell.angle_alpha   90.00
_cell.angle_beta   90.00
_cell.angle_gamma   90.00
#
_symmetry.space_group_name_H-M   'P 1'
#
loop_
_entity.id
_entity.type
_entity.pdbx_description
1 polymer ?
#
loop_
_entity_poly.entity_id
_entity_poly.type
_entity_poly.pdbx_seq_one_letter_code
_entity_poly.pdbx_strand_id
1 'polypeptide(L)'
;MSVIISKTKKIFFLMVILFVLIVGGFIIYTANKSFDSESSSDINSVSIGVNESASSSAEIIKVGESLGEFKVASIKPYEENTAYSERFPFGPDNYSMSLSGEIVLSGRYVYYGGENIKDPKLDFIYFQPDESSRLKLPRPQGRERRQLYFRNNDLAKKLFGSDRKTGEATVIVANYIINEFPTETADSAELIDVIDIK
;
A
#
# COMPACT_ATOMS: atom_id res chain seq x y z
N MET A 1 -8.15 7.38 69.48
CA MET A 1 -7.01 7.10 68.57
C MET A 1 -7.48 6.51 67.22
N SER A 2 -8.58 7.01 66.63
CA SER A 2 -9.19 6.41 65.41
C SER A 2 -9.36 7.38 64.23
N VAL A 3 -9.04 8.67 64.41
CA VAL A 3 -9.23 9.71 63.37
C VAL A 3 -7.97 9.87 62.49
N ILE A 4 -6.79 9.56 63.03
CA ILE A 4 -5.51 9.76 62.34
C ILE A 4 -5.34 8.71 61.21
N ILE A 5 -5.67 7.44 61.47
CA ILE A 5 -5.51 6.33 60.51
C ILE A 5 -6.35 6.51 59.24
N SER A 6 -7.53 7.16 59.35
CA SER A 6 -8.41 7.45 58.19
C SER A 6 -7.82 8.50 57.25
N LYS A 7 -7.17 9.54 57.78
CA LYS A 7 -6.54 10.59 56.97
C LYS A 7 -5.30 10.08 56.23
N THR A 8 -4.49 9.24 56.88
CA THR A 8 -3.27 8.68 56.26
C THR A 8 -3.59 7.75 55.08
N LYS A 9 -4.67 6.96 55.16
CA LYS A 9 -5.13 6.12 54.05
C LYS A 9 -5.60 6.93 52.84
N LYS A 10 -6.29 8.05 53.05
CA LYS A 10 -6.73 8.94 51.96
C LYS A 10 -5.56 9.63 51.27
N ILE A 11 -4.55 10.07 52.04
CA ILE A 11 -3.34 10.68 51.49
C ILE A 11 -2.53 9.66 50.68
N PHE A 12 -2.39 8.43 51.19
CA PHE A 12 -1.73 7.34 50.47
C PHE A 12 -2.44 7.00 49.15
N PHE A 13 -3.77 6.92 49.17
CA PHE A 13 -4.56 6.65 47.96
C PHE A 13 -4.44 7.76 46.91
N LEU A 14 -4.39 9.03 47.34
CA LEU A 14 -4.18 10.17 46.45
C LEU A 14 -2.78 10.14 45.80
N MET A 15 -1.74 9.76 46.57
CA MET A 15 -0.37 9.64 46.04
C MET A 15 -0.24 8.50 45.02
N VAL A 16 -0.93 7.38 45.23
CA VAL A 16 -0.95 6.26 44.27
C VAL A 16 -1.61 6.69 42.95
N ILE A 17 -2.73 7.42 43.00
CA ILE A 17 -3.39 7.94 41.79
C ILE A 17 -2.46 8.91 41.04
N LEU A 18 -1.81 9.82 41.77
CA LEU A 18 -0.88 10.78 41.16
C LEU A 18 0.32 10.06 40.51
N PHE A 19 0.85 9.02 41.15
CA PHE A 19 1.93 8.21 40.60
C PHE A 19 1.50 7.45 39.34
N VAL A 20 0.30 6.87 39.32
CA VAL A 20 -0.26 6.21 38.12
C VAL A 20 -0.46 7.20 36.97
N LEU A 21 -0.89 8.44 37.26
CA LEU A 21 -1.02 9.48 36.23
C LEU A 21 0.34 9.95 35.68
N ILE A 22 1.35 10.09 36.54
CA ILE A 22 2.70 10.47 36.11
C ILE A 22 3.35 9.36 35.30
N VAL A 23 3.29 8.11 35.75
CA VAL A 23 3.86 6.96 35.03
C VAL A 23 3.07 6.66 33.75
N GLY A 24 1.73 6.69 33.81
CA GLY A 24 0.88 6.53 32.63
C GLY A 24 1.09 7.64 31.60
N GLY A 25 1.17 8.90 32.05
CA GLY A 25 1.49 10.04 31.19
C GLY A 25 2.90 9.96 30.60
N PHE A 26 3.88 9.47 31.36
CA PHE A 26 5.25 9.26 30.87
C PHE A 26 5.32 8.14 29.85
N ILE A 27 4.61 7.02 30.05
CA ILE A 27 4.53 5.92 29.06
C ILE A 27 3.87 6.41 27.77
N ILE A 28 2.77 7.17 27.85
CA ILE A 28 2.11 7.77 26.69
C ILE A 28 3.04 8.78 25.99
N TYR A 29 3.76 9.61 26.76
CA TYR A 29 4.72 10.56 26.21
C TYR A 29 5.89 9.85 25.52
N THR A 30 6.45 8.78 26.08
CA THR A 30 7.52 8.00 25.45
C THR A 30 7.04 7.20 24.24
N ALA A 31 5.80 6.70 24.25
CA ALA A 31 5.21 6.01 23.10
C ALA A 31 4.95 6.98 21.93
N ASN A 32 4.55 8.23 22.22
CA ASN A 32 4.43 9.27 21.20
C ASN A 32 5.80 9.77 20.71
N LYS A 33 6.83 9.80 21.57
CA LYS A 33 8.16 10.29 21.20
C LYS A 33 9.02 9.26 20.45
N SER A 34 8.63 7.98 20.44
CA SER A 34 9.29 6.94 19.63
C SER A 34 8.84 6.88 18.17
N PHE A 35 7.99 7.81 17.72
CA PHE A 35 7.54 7.90 16.32
C PHE A 35 8.01 9.17 15.60
N ASP A 36 9.00 9.88 16.15
CA ASP A 36 9.74 10.89 15.41
C ASP A 36 11.03 10.25 14.87
N SER A 37 10.88 9.36 13.88
CA SER A 37 12.01 9.07 12.99
C SER A 37 12.15 10.25 12.04
N GLU A 38 13.19 11.05 12.26
CA GLU A 38 13.60 12.13 11.38
C GLU A 38 13.73 11.67 9.92
N SER A 39 13.27 12.55 9.02
CA SER A 39 13.56 12.62 7.59
C SER A 39 12.73 11.76 6.63
N SER A 40 11.44 12.06 6.52
CA SER A 40 10.77 12.08 5.20
C SER A 40 10.53 13.54 4.85
N SER A 41 11.33 14.12 3.94
CA SER A 41 10.84 15.28 3.19
C SER A 41 9.51 14.87 2.58
N ASP A 42 8.39 15.51 2.94
CA ASP A 42 7.06 15.15 2.42
C ASP A 42 7.08 15.17 0.89
N ILE A 43 7.26 14.01 0.27
CA ILE A 43 7.27 13.86 -1.18
C ILE A 43 5.82 14.01 -1.63
N ASN A 44 5.50 15.21 -2.12
CA ASN A 44 4.15 15.56 -2.52
C ASN A 44 3.93 15.47 -4.04
N SER A 45 4.95 15.10 -4.82
CA SER A 45 4.85 14.99 -6.28
C SER A 45 5.96 14.15 -6.90
N VAL A 46 5.68 13.58 -8.08
CA VAL A 46 6.68 12.96 -8.97
C VAL A 46 6.50 13.48 -10.40
N SER A 47 7.61 13.73 -11.08
CA SER A 47 7.61 14.05 -12.50
C SER A 47 7.59 12.74 -13.31
N ILE A 48 6.73 12.65 -14.32
CA ILE A 48 6.68 11.54 -15.27
C ILE A 48 7.07 12.08 -16.64
N GLY A 49 8.17 11.56 -17.19
CA GLY A 49 8.74 12.01 -18.46
C GLY A 49 7.97 11.48 -19.69
N VAL A 50 7.97 12.29 -20.76
CA VAL A 50 7.50 11.94 -22.11
C VAL A 50 8.72 11.54 -22.95
N ASN A 51 8.63 10.45 -23.72
CA ASN A 51 9.71 9.97 -24.60
C ASN A 51 10.13 11.02 -25.67
N GLU A 52 11.42 10.96 -26.07
CA GLU A 52 12.22 11.90 -26.89
C GLU A 52 11.68 12.31 -28.30
N SER A 53 10.43 12.05 -28.65
CA SER A 53 9.90 12.34 -30.00
C SER A 53 8.74 13.32 -30.06
N ALA A 54 8.36 13.96 -28.95
CA ALA A 54 7.45 15.10 -29.00
C ALA A 54 7.80 16.13 -27.92
N SER A 55 8.05 17.35 -28.37
CA SER A 55 8.14 18.55 -27.53
C SER A 55 6.89 18.68 -26.65
N SER A 56 6.94 18.25 -25.40
CA SER A 56 5.96 18.64 -24.36
C SER A 56 6.52 18.39 -22.97
N SER A 57 6.37 19.39 -22.10
CA SER A 57 6.72 19.41 -20.68
C SER A 57 6.40 18.10 -19.95
N ALA A 58 7.31 17.66 -19.07
CA ALA A 58 7.06 16.54 -18.16
C ALA A 58 5.78 16.78 -17.34
N GLU A 59 4.98 15.72 -17.17
CA GLU A 59 3.75 15.77 -16.37
C GLU A 59 4.12 15.58 -14.89
N ILE A 60 3.71 16.51 -14.03
CA ILE A 60 3.98 16.44 -12.60
C ILE A 60 2.73 15.95 -11.90
N ILE A 61 2.75 14.72 -11.42
CA ILE A 61 1.66 14.14 -10.63
C ILE A 61 1.84 14.51 -9.16
N LYS A 62 0.79 15.02 -8.52
CA LYS A 62 0.81 15.45 -7.12
C LYS A 62 -0.04 14.58 -6.21
N VAL A 63 0.34 14.50 -4.94
CA VAL A 63 -0.53 13.94 -3.89
C VAL A 63 -1.84 14.75 -3.83
N GLY A 64 -2.96 14.06 -3.77
CA GLY A 64 -4.30 14.62 -3.78
C GLY A 64 -4.90 14.84 -5.18
N GLU A 65 -4.10 14.71 -6.25
CA GLU A 65 -4.57 14.79 -7.63
C GLU A 65 -5.43 13.58 -8.02
N SER A 66 -6.32 13.75 -9.00
CA SER A 66 -7.13 12.67 -9.55
C SER A 66 -6.46 12.05 -10.78
N LEU A 67 -6.37 10.71 -10.82
CA LEU A 67 -5.89 9.94 -11.96
C LEU A 67 -6.98 8.94 -12.36
N GLY A 68 -7.80 9.31 -13.35
CA GLY A 68 -9.00 8.55 -13.69
C GLY A 68 -9.99 8.52 -12.53
N GLU A 69 -10.39 7.31 -12.11
CA GLU A 69 -11.31 7.10 -10.97
C GLU A 69 -10.61 7.15 -9.60
N PHE A 70 -9.27 7.27 -9.59
CA PHE A 70 -8.48 7.27 -8.38
C PHE A 70 -8.07 8.67 -7.93
N LYS A 71 -7.77 8.78 -6.64
CA LYS A 71 -7.07 9.93 -6.04
C LYS A 71 -5.70 9.49 -5.53
N VAL A 72 -4.67 10.28 -5.82
CA VAL A 72 -3.30 10.03 -5.34
C VAL A 72 -3.25 10.23 -3.83
N ALA A 73 -3.00 9.15 -3.10
CA ALA A 73 -2.95 9.15 -1.64
C ALA A 73 -1.53 9.43 -1.12
N SER A 74 -0.52 8.86 -1.75
CA SER A 74 0.89 9.10 -1.40
C SER A 74 1.83 8.78 -2.56
N ILE A 75 3.00 9.41 -2.52
CA ILE A 75 4.12 9.16 -3.44
C ILE A 75 5.37 9.04 -2.59
N LYS A 76 6.19 8.02 -2.84
CA LYS A 76 7.46 7.79 -2.13
C LYS A 76 8.46 7.06 -3.03
N PRO A 77 9.74 6.91 -2.65
CA PRO A 77 10.65 6.02 -3.36
C PRO A 77 10.12 4.58 -3.31
N TYR A 78 10.29 3.81 -4.38
CA TYR A 78 9.91 2.39 -4.37
C TYR A 78 10.87 1.57 -3.48
N GLU A 79 12.17 1.77 -3.68
CA GLU A 79 13.22 1.15 -2.88
C GLU A 79 13.91 2.22 -2.01
N GLU A 80 13.82 2.05 -0.70
CA GLU A 80 14.46 2.94 0.30
C GLU A 80 15.84 2.44 0.74
N ASN A 81 16.31 1.30 0.20
CA ASN A 81 17.62 0.75 0.54
C ASN A 81 18.75 1.63 0.00
N THR A 82 19.58 2.09 0.92
CA THR A 82 20.74 2.99 0.69
C THR A 82 21.64 2.57 -0.48
N ALA A 83 21.85 1.27 -0.70
CA ALA A 83 22.72 0.77 -1.78
C ALA A 83 22.15 1.05 -3.18
N TYR A 84 20.83 1.15 -3.32
CA TYR A 84 20.15 1.42 -4.58
C TYR A 84 19.71 2.87 -4.72
N SER A 85 19.41 3.56 -3.62
CA SER A 85 18.94 4.94 -3.64
C SER A 85 19.95 5.94 -4.20
N GLU A 86 21.26 5.66 -4.09
CA GLU A 86 22.31 6.49 -4.73
C GLU A 86 22.33 6.31 -6.25
N ARG A 87 22.08 5.09 -6.73
CA ARG A 87 22.10 4.75 -8.16
C ARG A 87 20.80 5.13 -8.85
N PHE A 88 19.69 5.01 -8.14
CA PHE A 88 18.34 5.25 -8.61
C PHE A 88 17.66 6.18 -7.61
N PRO A 89 17.94 7.49 -7.66
CA PRO A 89 17.30 8.45 -6.77
C PRO A 89 15.80 8.51 -7.05
N PHE A 90 15.03 8.99 -6.07
CA PHE A 90 13.61 9.27 -6.25
C PHE A 90 13.37 10.13 -7.51
N GLY A 91 12.44 9.69 -8.36
CA GLY A 91 12.17 10.35 -9.63
C GLY A 91 11.28 9.50 -10.54
N PRO A 92 11.22 9.83 -11.84
CA PRO A 92 10.37 9.13 -12.82
C PRO A 92 10.63 7.62 -12.86
N ASP A 93 11.86 7.18 -12.61
CA ASP A 93 12.29 5.78 -12.70
C ASP A 93 12.41 5.09 -11.33
N ASN A 94 12.07 5.75 -10.21
CA ASN A 94 12.04 5.14 -8.89
C ASN A 94 10.96 5.79 -8.02
N TYR A 95 9.76 5.24 -8.03
CA TYR A 95 8.69 5.66 -7.15
C TYR A 95 7.66 4.56 -6.89
N SER A 96 7.00 4.64 -5.74
CA SER A 96 5.77 3.94 -5.42
C SER A 96 4.67 4.96 -5.19
N MET A 97 3.56 4.82 -5.91
CA MET A 97 2.41 5.71 -5.83
C MET A 97 1.18 4.94 -5.35
N SER A 98 0.65 5.33 -4.20
CA SER A 98 -0.59 4.76 -3.67
C SER A 98 -1.79 5.58 -4.16
N LEU A 99 -2.81 4.88 -4.61
CA LEU A 99 -4.03 5.43 -5.17
C LEU A 99 -5.24 4.94 -4.36
N SER A 100 -6.03 5.87 -3.86
CA SER A 100 -7.32 5.58 -3.20
C SER A 100 -8.46 5.64 -4.20
N GLY A 101 -9.47 4.79 -4.01
CA GLY A 101 -10.60 4.61 -4.92
C GLY A 101 -10.86 3.13 -5.19
N GLU A 102 -12.03 2.83 -5.75
CA GLU A 102 -12.43 1.48 -6.15
C GLU A 102 -12.68 1.46 -7.65
N ILE A 103 -12.36 0.35 -8.31
CA ILE A 103 -12.62 0.17 -9.74
C ILE A 103 -13.01 -1.25 -10.08
N VAL A 104 -13.85 -1.39 -11.10
CA VAL A 104 -14.25 -2.69 -11.68
C VAL A 104 -13.34 -3.05 -12.84
N LEU A 105 -12.67 -4.20 -12.74
CA LEU A 105 -11.78 -4.74 -13.76
C LEU A 105 -12.24 -6.13 -14.20
N SER A 106 -12.31 -6.34 -15.50
CA SER A 106 -12.43 -7.65 -16.15
C SER A 106 -11.07 -8.11 -16.67
N GLY A 107 -10.86 -9.42 -16.67
CA GLY A 107 -9.59 -10.00 -17.09
C GLY A 107 -9.43 -11.46 -16.73
N ARG A 108 -8.19 -11.93 -16.80
CA ARG A 108 -7.82 -13.31 -16.50
C ARG A 108 -7.10 -13.37 -15.16
N TYR A 109 -7.50 -14.30 -14.30
CA TYR A 109 -6.73 -14.66 -13.10
C TYR A 109 -5.92 -15.92 -13.35
N VAL A 110 -4.79 -16.01 -12.66
CA VAL A 110 -3.95 -17.21 -12.63
C VAL A 110 -3.57 -17.47 -11.19
N TYR A 111 -3.85 -18.68 -10.74
CA TYR A 111 -3.41 -19.20 -9.46
C TYR A 111 -2.09 -19.93 -9.65
N TYR A 112 -1.03 -19.32 -9.15
CA TYR A 112 0.27 -19.95 -8.99
C TYR A 112 0.28 -20.55 -7.58
N GLY A 113 0.02 -21.86 -7.47
CA GLY A 113 -0.29 -22.48 -6.17
C GLY A 113 -0.71 -23.95 -6.28
N GLY A 114 -0.95 -24.57 -5.12
CA GLY A 114 -1.48 -25.94 -4.99
C GLY A 114 -0.81 -26.78 -3.90
N GLU A 115 -1.35 -27.97 -3.64
CA GLU A 115 -0.92 -28.87 -2.54
C GLU A 115 0.58 -29.23 -2.55
N ASN A 116 1.27 -29.03 -3.68
CA ASN A 116 2.67 -29.38 -3.87
C ASN A 116 3.65 -28.20 -3.77
N ILE A 117 3.17 -26.97 -3.53
CA ILE A 117 4.05 -25.82 -3.36
C ILE A 117 4.61 -25.78 -1.93
N LYS A 118 5.93 -25.90 -1.81
CA LYS A 118 6.64 -25.87 -0.52
C LYS A 118 7.03 -24.47 -0.06
N ASP A 119 7.13 -23.53 -1.00
CA ASP A 119 7.44 -22.13 -0.71
C ASP A 119 6.14 -21.30 -0.71
N PRO A 120 5.65 -20.84 0.45
CA PRO A 120 4.45 -20.01 0.54
C PRO A 120 4.51 -18.74 -0.32
N LYS A 121 5.71 -18.26 -0.68
CA LYS A 121 5.88 -17.11 -1.58
C LYS A 121 5.44 -17.40 -3.02
N LEU A 122 5.34 -18.67 -3.39
CA LEU A 122 4.89 -19.13 -4.69
C LEU A 122 3.40 -19.51 -4.69
N ASP A 123 2.66 -19.19 -3.63
CA ASP A 123 1.24 -19.51 -3.47
C ASP A 123 0.39 -18.23 -3.55
N PHE A 124 0.15 -17.74 -4.76
CA PHE A 124 -0.53 -16.48 -5.01
C PHE A 124 -1.44 -16.47 -6.24
N ILE A 125 -2.37 -15.53 -6.25
CA ILE A 125 -3.18 -15.21 -7.43
C ILE A 125 -2.73 -13.87 -7.99
N TYR A 126 -2.45 -13.84 -9.29
CA TYR A 126 -2.28 -12.59 -10.03
C TYR A 126 -3.41 -12.42 -11.03
N PHE A 127 -3.69 -11.16 -11.36
CA PHE A 127 -4.76 -10.78 -12.27
C PHE A 127 -4.20 -9.97 -13.43
N GLN A 128 -4.61 -10.33 -14.64
CA GLN A 128 -4.24 -9.66 -15.88
C GLN A 128 -5.51 -9.02 -16.45
N PRO A 129 -5.71 -7.69 -16.24
CA PRO A 129 -6.85 -6.99 -16.80
C PRO A 129 -6.87 -7.09 -18.33
N ASP A 130 -8.06 -7.21 -18.90
CA ASP A 130 -8.25 -7.12 -20.34
C ASP A 130 -7.99 -5.69 -20.86
N GLU A 131 -8.02 -5.51 -22.18
CA GLU A 131 -7.71 -4.22 -22.79
C GLU A 131 -8.60 -3.09 -22.29
N SER A 132 -9.91 -3.33 -22.18
CA SER A 132 -10.87 -2.32 -21.73
C SER A 132 -10.60 -1.89 -20.29
N SER A 133 -10.26 -2.83 -19.42
CA SER A 133 -9.94 -2.58 -18.01
C SER A 133 -8.56 -1.93 -17.84
N ARG A 134 -7.57 -2.32 -18.66
CA ARG A 134 -6.24 -1.67 -18.69
C ARG A 134 -6.28 -0.20 -19.13
N LEU A 135 -7.32 0.24 -19.83
CA LEU A 135 -7.48 1.64 -20.23
C LEU A 135 -8.02 2.51 -19.09
N LYS A 136 -8.68 1.90 -18.08
CA LYS A 136 -9.19 2.63 -16.92
C LYS A 136 -8.14 2.83 -15.83
N LEU A 137 -7.14 1.95 -15.78
CA LEU A 137 -6.04 2.05 -14.83
C LEU A 137 -5.14 3.23 -15.24
N PRO A 138 -4.66 4.04 -14.27
CA PRO A 138 -3.63 5.05 -14.54
C PRO A 138 -2.41 4.40 -15.21
N ARG A 139 -1.57 5.14 -15.93
CA ARG A 139 -0.37 4.56 -16.56
C ARG A 139 0.84 5.46 -16.29
N PRO A 140 1.93 4.95 -15.70
CA PRO A 140 3.25 5.55 -15.88
C PRO A 140 3.58 5.38 -17.35
N GLN A 141 4.09 6.42 -17.99
CA GLN A 141 4.40 6.33 -19.41
C GLN A 141 5.51 5.29 -19.65
N GLY A 142 5.38 4.49 -20.72
CA GLY A 142 6.43 3.58 -21.18
C GLY A 142 6.27 2.10 -20.80
N ARG A 143 5.37 1.74 -19.88
CA ARG A 143 5.09 0.33 -19.54
C ARG A 143 3.70 -0.12 -19.95
N GLU A 144 3.65 -1.28 -20.62
CA GLU A 144 2.43 -2.08 -20.64
C GLU A 144 2.20 -2.66 -19.24
N ARG A 145 1.12 -2.26 -18.59
CA ARG A 145 0.67 -2.91 -17.36
C ARG A 145 0.12 -4.29 -17.69
N ARG A 146 0.90 -5.32 -17.40
CA ARG A 146 0.57 -6.70 -17.79
C ARG A 146 -0.17 -7.46 -16.70
N GLN A 147 0.12 -7.18 -15.43
CA GLN A 147 -0.44 -7.93 -14.31
C GLN A 147 -0.44 -7.09 -13.03
N LEU A 148 -1.39 -7.38 -12.15
CA LEU A 148 -1.44 -6.87 -10.79
C LEU A 148 -1.52 -8.04 -9.81
N TYR A 149 -0.93 -7.84 -8.63
CA TYR A 149 -0.98 -8.79 -7.53
C TYR A 149 -1.96 -8.32 -6.46
N PHE A 150 -2.69 -9.25 -5.85
CA PHE A 150 -3.55 -8.94 -4.72
C PHE A 150 -2.74 -8.90 -3.43
N ARG A 151 -2.75 -7.77 -2.73
CA ARG A 151 -2.07 -7.64 -1.42
C ARG A 151 -2.73 -8.49 -0.33
N ASN A 152 -4.02 -8.74 -0.47
CA ASN A 152 -4.83 -9.60 0.39
C ASN A 152 -5.05 -10.97 -0.26
N ASN A 153 -3.94 -11.65 -0.57
CA ASN A 153 -3.93 -12.91 -1.31
C ASN A 153 -4.79 -14.02 -0.68
N ASP A 154 -4.90 -14.09 0.65
CA ASP A 154 -5.78 -15.06 1.32
C ASP A 154 -7.25 -14.89 0.95
N LEU A 155 -7.72 -13.64 0.84
CA LEU A 155 -9.08 -13.35 0.37
C LEU A 155 -9.23 -13.73 -1.10
N ALA A 156 -8.24 -13.38 -1.94
CA ALA A 156 -8.24 -13.76 -3.34
C ALA A 156 -8.39 -15.28 -3.50
N LYS A 157 -7.56 -16.07 -2.80
CA LYS A 157 -7.64 -17.54 -2.83
C LYS A 157 -9.01 -18.06 -2.40
N LYS A 158 -9.59 -17.46 -1.37
CA LYS A 158 -10.93 -17.82 -0.89
C LYS A 158 -12.02 -17.55 -1.95
N LEU A 159 -11.96 -16.42 -2.65
CA LEU A 159 -13.00 -16.00 -3.60
C LEU A 159 -12.86 -16.70 -4.96
N PHE A 160 -11.64 -16.85 -5.48
CA PHE A 160 -11.40 -17.55 -6.75
C PHE A 160 -11.52 -19.07 -6.64
N GLY A 161 -11.31 -19.61 -5.43
CA GLY A 161 -11.28 -21.05 -5.18
C GLY A 161 -9.96 -21.70 -5.60
N SER A 162 -9.74 -22.92 -5.11
CA SER A 162 -8.51 -23.71 -5.35
C SER A 162 -8.54 -24.57 -6.61
N ASP A 163 -9.73 -24.79 -7.16
CA ASP A 163 -9.98 -25.88 -8.11
C ASP A 163 -9.64 -25.47 -9.55
N ARG A 164 -9.62 -24.15 -9.81
CA ARG A 164 -9.31 -23.57 -11.11
C ARG A 164 -7.96 -22.86 -11.05
N LYS A 165 -6.99 -23.39 -11.80
CA LYS A 165 -5.65 -22.78 -11.88
C LYS A 165 -5.66 -21.48 -12.69
N THR A 166 -6.61 -21.32 -13.59
CA THR A 166 -6.75 -20.13 -14.45
C THR A 166 -8.21 -19.96 -14.84
N GLY A 167 -8.67 -18.73 -15.00
CA GLY A 167 -10.00 -18.45 -15.53
C GLY A 167 -10.19 -16.96 -15.83
N GLU A 168 -11.36 -16.60 -16.33
CA GLU A 168 -11.74 -15.20 -16.49
C GLU A 168 -12.56 -14.75 -15.29
N ALA A 169 -12.43 -13.49 -14.90
CA ALA A 169 -13.23 -12.93 -13.84
C ALA A 169 -13.44 -11.42 -14.00
N THR A 170 -14.50 -10.94 -13.36
CA THR A 170 -14.72 -9.52 -13.11
C THR A 170 -14.55 -9.28 -11.62
N VAL A 171 -13.67 -8.35 -11.26
CA VAL A 171 -13.30 -8.05 -9.87
C VAL A 171 -13.52 -6.59 -9.54
N ILE A 172 -13.76 -6.32 -8.25
CA ILE A 172 -13.67 -4.98 -7.67
C ILE A 172 -12.34 -4.90 -6.93
N VAL A 173 -11.52 -3.90 -7.26
CA VAL A 173 -10.25 -3.66 -6.56
C VAL A 173 -10.19 -2.26 -5.99
N ALA A 174 -9.45 -2.10 -4.89
CA ALA A 174 -9.21 -0.83 -4.22
C ALA A 174 -7.73 -0.65 -3.88
N ASN A 175 -7.37 0.55 -3.42
CA ASN A 175 -6.06 0.85 -2.84
C ASN A 175 -4.90 0.42 -3.76
N TYR A 176 -5.00 0.83 -5.02
CA TYR A 176 -4.07 0.46 -6.07
C TYR A 176 -2.69 1.08 -5.81
N ILE A 177 -1.63 0.31 -6.04
CA ILE A 177 -0.25 0.77 -5.93
C ILE A 177 0.44 0.55 -7.27
N ILE A 178 1.04 1.64 -7.75
CA ILE A 178 1.90 1.66 -8.91
C ILE A 178 3.34 1.63 -8.43
N ASN A 179 4.16 0.74 -8.98
CA ASN A 179 5.59 0.67 -8.65
C ASN A 179 6.42 0.85 -9.91
N GLU A 180 7.22 1.92 -9.95
CA GLU A 180 8.19 2.16 -11.02
C GLU A 180 9.60 2.00 -10.50
N PHE A 181 10.38 1.17 -11.19
CA PHE A 181 11.79 0.93 -10.90
C PHE A 181 12.48 0.43 -12.17
N PRO A 182 13.82 0.58 -12.33
CA PRO A 182 14.51 0.16 -13.56
C PRO A 182 14.58 -1.35 -13.77
N THR A 183 14.12 -2.15 -12.80
CA THR A 183 13.94 -3.60 -12.93
C THR A 183 12.47 -3.95 -13.08
N GLU A 184 12.16 -5.20 -13.43
CA GLU A 184 10.77 -5.67 -13.45
C GLU A 184 10.10 -5.42 -12.09
N THR A 185 8.95 -4.74 -12.14
CA THR A 185 8.09 -4.44 -11.00
C THR A 185 6.67 -4.83 -11.37
N ALA A 186 5.85 -5.05 -10.35
CA ALA A 186 4.43 -5.26 -10.55
C ALA A 186 3.61 -4.29 -9.73
N ASP A 187 2.46 -3.93 -10.29
CA ASP A 187 1.45 -3.19 -9.58
C ASP A 187 0.70 -4.12 -8.61
N SER A 188 0.08 -3.53 -7.60
CA SER A 188 -0.72 -4.29 -6.65
C SER A 188 -1.99 -3.57 -6.26
N ALA A 189 -2.98 -4.32 -5.78
CA ALA A 189 -4.23 -3.75 -5.29
C ALA A 189 -4.82 -4.64 -4.19
N GLU A 190 -5.80 -4.12 -3.47
CA GLU A 190 -6.66 -4.95 -2.62
C GLU A 190 -7.84 -5.46 -3.43
N LEU A 191 -8.08 -6.77 -3.37
CA LEU A 191 -9.33 -7.34 -3.86
C LEU A 191 -10.45 -7.01 -2.88
N ILE A 192 -11.52 -6.39 -3.36
CA ILE A 192 -12.72 -6.15 -2.56
C ILE A 192 -13.71 -7.29 -2.76
N ASP A 193 -13.99 -7.65 -4.02
CA ASP A 193 -14.94 -8.71 -4.35
C ASP A 193 -14.71 -9.28 -5.76
N VAL A 194 -15.30 -10.44 -6.03
CA VAL A 194 -15.36 -11.05 -7.36
C VAL A 194 -16.82 -11.11 -7.82
N ILE A 195 -17.14 -10.33 -8.85
CA ILE A 195 -18.50 -10.18 -9.39
C ILE A 195 -18.90 -11.41 -10.22
N ASP A 196 -17.98 -11.94 -11.02
CA ASP A 196 -18.22 -13.08 -11.90
C ASP A 196 -16.93 -13.89 -12.12
N ILE A 197 -17.05 -15.21 -12.26
CA ILE A 197 -15.94 -16.15 -12.53
C ILE A 197 -16.39 -17.14 -13.62
N LYS A 198 -15.60 -17.25 -14.68
CA LYS A 198 -15.86 -18.16 -15.81
C LYS A 198 -14.85 -19.30 -15.90
#